data_AF-A0A257SV97-F1
#
_entry.id   AF-A0A257SV97-F1
#
_cell.length_a   1.000
_cell.length_b   1.000
_cell.length_c   1.000
_cell.angle_alpha   90.00
_cell.angle_beta   90.00
_cell.angle_gamma   90.00
#
_symmetry.space_group_name_H-M   'P 1'
#
loop_
_entity.id
_entity.type
_entity.pdbx_description
1 polymer ?
#
loop_
_entity_poly.entity_id
_entity_poly.type
_entity_poly.pdbx_seq_one_letter_code
_entity_poly.pdbx_strand_id
1 'polypeptide(L)'
;MDIRVQCYAGYCGEQEPHRFYLGQRPVEVLEIIDRWLAPERRYFKVQGDDAGIYILRHDADSGRWEMTLFDGGCRAPTGIFSGRG
;
A
#
# COMPACT_ATOMS: atom_id res chain seq x y z
N MET A 1 7.39 4.89 -7.98
CA MET A 1 7.17 6.30 -7.57
C MET A 1 7.73 6.46 -6.17
N ASP A 2 8.71 7.35 -5.95
CA ASP A 2 9.23 7.62 -4.59
C ASP A 2 8.12 8.20 -3.72
N ILE A 3 7.94 7.63 -2.54
CA ILE A 3 6.92 8.05 -1.59
C ILE A 3 7.53 8.22 -0.21
N ARG A 4 6.99 9.19 0.53
CA ARG A 4 7.32 9.31 1.94
C ARG A 4 6.44 8.36 2.74
N VAL A 5 7.04 7.44 3.46
CA VAL A 5 6.34 6.51 4.36
C VAL A 5 6.73 6.83 5.79
N GLN A 6 5.73 6.96 6.65
CA GLN A 6 5.87 7.13 8.08
C GLN A 6 5.71 5.76 8.71
N CYS A 7 6.84 5.18 9.11
CA CYS A 7 6.89 3.92 9.86
C CYS A 7 6.75 4.26 11.33
N TYR A 8 5.80 3.63 12.02
CA TYR A 8 5.78 3.71 13.47
C TYR A 8 6.74 2.64 14.01
N ALA A 9 7.82 3.07 14.67
CA ALA A 9 8.69 2.15 15.39
C ALA A 9 7.96 1.72 16.67
N GLY A 10 7.09 0.73 16.55
CA GLY A 10 6.53 0.05 17.73
C GLY A 10 7.64 -0.59 18.55
N TYR A 11 7.43 -0.69 19.86
CA TYR A 11 8.36 -1.16 20.90
C TYR A 11 9.02 -2.55 20.66
N CYS A 12 8.61 -3.27 19.61
CA CYS A 12 9.18 -4.55 19.17
C CYS A 12 9.98 -4.49 17.85
N GLY A 13 10.32 -3.30 17.33
CA GLY A 13 11.22 -3.15 16.18
C GLY A 13 10.65 -3.52 14.81
N GLU A 14 9.39 -3.96 14.74
CA GLU A 14 8.70 -4.16 13.46
C GLU A 14 8.29 -2.79 12.89
N GLN A 15 8.99 -2.31 11.87
CA GLN A 15 8.67 -1.06 11.18
C GLN A 15 7.49 -1.28 10.23
N GLU A 16 6.28 -1.15 10.76
CA GLU A 16 5.07 -1.28 9.96
C GLU A 16 4.68 0.09 9.36
N PRO A 17 4.39 0.14 8.04
CA PRO A 17 3.94 1.37 7.40
C PRO A 17 2.57 1.75 7.95
N HIS A 18 2.49 2.89 8.64
CA HIS A 18 1.23 3.38 9.24
C HIS A 18 0.58 4.45 8.36
N ARG A 19 1.39 5.28 7.70
CA ARG A 19 0.90 6.36 6.84
C ARG A 19 1.90 6.60 5.71
N PHE A 20 1.42 6.86 4.51
CA PHE A 20 2.27 7.27 3.40
C PHE A 20 1.70 8.49 2.67
N TYR A 21 2.55 9.16 1.92
CA TYR A 21 2.18 10.39 1.21
C TYR A 21 2.26 10.17 -0.30
N LEU A 22 1.12 10.36 -0.97
CA LEU A 22 1.00 10.39 -2.42
C LEU A 22 1.06 11.85 -2.88
N GLY A 23 2.28 12.33 -3.16
CA GLY A 23 2.52 13.75 -3.40
C GLY A 23 2.18 14.58 -2.16
N GLN A 24 1.09 15.34 -2.22
CA GLN A 24 0.60 16.13 -1.07
C GLN A 24 -0.53 15.47 -0.28
N ARG A 25 -1.06 14.33 -0.75
CA ARG A 25 -2.18 13.65 -0.09
C ARG A 25 -1.66 12.59 0.89
N PRO A 26 -1.91 12.73 2.20
CA PRO A 26 -1.65 11.65 3.15
C PRO A 26 -2.69 10.53 2.94
N VAL A 27 -2.24 9.29 3.02
CA VAL A 27 -3.08 8.09 3.04
C VAL A 27 -2.69 7.28 4.27
N GLU A 28 -3.69 7.02 5.12
CA GLU A 28 -3.50 6.20 6.31
C GLU A 28 -3.66 4.74 5.96
N VAL A 29 -2.73 3.91 6.44
CA VAL A 29 -2.82 2.46 6.26
C VAL A 29 -3.83 1.94 7.27
N LEU A 30 -4.99 1.50 6.78
CA LEU A 30 -6.00 0.85 7.62
C LEU A 30 -5.59 -0.57 7.98
N GLU A 31 -5.05 -1.32 7.00
CA GLU A 31 -4.69 -2.71 7.17
C GLU A 31 -3.52 -3.09 6.26
N ILE A 32 -2.64 -3.95 6.74
CA ILE A 32 -1.61 -4.61 5.92
C ILE A 32 -2.19 -5.96 5.46
N ILE A 33 -2.59 -6.03 4.19
CA ILE A 33 -3.17 -7.23 3.57
C ILE A 33 -2.12 -8.33 3.45
N ASP A 34 -0.89 -7.96 3.05
CA ASP A 34 0.16 -8.93 2.80
C ASP A 34 1.54 -8.30 2.97
N ARG A 35 2.53 -9.11 3.39
CA ARG A 35 3.92 -8.70 3.56
C ARG A 35 4.82 -9.80 3.01
N TRP A 36 5.71 -9.45 2.08
CA TRP A 36 6.66 -10.41 1.53
C TRP A 36 8.07 -9.83 1.45
N LEU A 37 9.04 -10.64 1.88
CA LEU A 37 10.46 -10.34 1.72
C LEU A 37 10.96 -10.89 0.38
N ALA A 38 11.60 -10.02 -0.38
CA ALA A 38 12.48 -10.38 -1.49
C ALA A 38 13.95 -10.22 -1.03
N PRO A 39 14.93 -10.76 -1.77
CA PRO A 39 16.34 -10.85 -1.33
C PRO A 39 16.95 -9.52 -0.85
N GLU A 40 16.55 -8.40 -1.45
CA GLU A 40 17.10 -7.06 -1.15
C GLU A 40 16.01 -6.01 -0.91
N ARG A 41 14.74 -6.42 -0.98
CA ARG A 41 13.60 -5.51 -1.02
C ARG A 41 12.45 -6.10 -0.22
N ARG A 42 11.74 -5.28 0.52
CA ARG A 42 10.55 -5.70 1.26
C ARG A 42 9.31 -5.09 0.63
N TYR A 43 8.29 -5.89 0.43
CA TYR A 43 7.03 -5.44 -0.13
C TYR A 43 5.92 -5.55 0.89
N PHE A 44 5.06 -4.55 0.89
CA PHE A 44 3.90 -4.45 1.75
C PHE A 44 2.69 -4.11 0.90
N LYS A 45 1.70 -4.99 0.89
CA LYS A 45 0.38 -4.71 0.33
C LYS A 45 -0.50 -4.16 1.46
N VAL A 46 -0.97 -2.94 1.28
CA VAL A 46 -1.71 -2.21 2.30
C VAL A 46 -3.03 -1.68 1.75
N GLN A 47 -4.06 -1.66 2.57
CA GLN A 47 -5.30 -0.96 2.31
C GLN A 47 -5.24 0.43 2.93
N GLY A 48 -5.45 1.45 2.11
CA GLY A 48 -5.55 2.83 2.56
C GLY A 48 -6.95 3.19 3.04
N ASP A 49 -7.08 4.30 3.77
CA ASP A 49 -8.36 4.86 4.22
C ASP A 49 -9.30 5.24 3.07
N ASP A 50 -8.74 5.55 1.90
CA ASP A 50 -9.45 5.83 0.64
C ASP A 50 -10.06 4.57 0.00
N ALA A 51 -10.06 3.42 0.69
CA ALA A 51 -10.43 2.10 0.16
C ALA A 51 -9.59 1.64 -1.04
N GLY A 52 -8.45 2.29 -1.28
CA GLY A 52 -7.47 1.89 -2.28
C GLY A 52 -6.50 0.84 -1.75
N ILE A 53 -6.06 -0.07 -2.62
CA ILE A 53 -5.00 -1.04 -2.30
C ILE A 53 -3.69 -0.58 -2.92
N TYR A 54 -2.63 -0.60 -2.12
CA TYR A 54 -1.32 -0.10 -2.49
C TYR A 54 -0.25 -1.16 -2.24
N ILE A 55 0.73 -1.26 -3.15
CA ILE A 55 1.93 -2.08 -2.93
C ILE A 55 3.12 -1.14 -2.74
N LEU A 56 3.61 -1.10 -1.50
CA LEU A 56 4.77 -0.34 -1.07
C LEU A 56 6.01 -1.24 -1.12
N ARG A 57 7.09 -0.74 -1.70
CA ARG A 57 8.40 -1.39 -1.76
C ARG A 57 9.37 -0.60 -0.91
N HIS A 58 9.93 -1.24 0.10
CA HIS A 58 11.04 -0.73 0.88
C HIS A 58 12.36 -1.31 0.36
N ASP A 59 13.25 -0.43 -0.06
CA ASP A 59 14.60 -0.77 -0.43
C ASP A 59 15.49 -0.66 0.81
N ALA A 60 15.98 -1.79 1.31
CA ALA A 60 16.74 -1.83 2.57
C ALA A 60 18.15 -1.25 2.42
N ASP A 61 18.70 -1.26 1.20
CA ASP A 61 20.03 -0.74 0.88
C ASP A 61 20.01 0.80 0.81
N SER A 62 19.03 1.37 0.10
CA SER A 62 18.89 2.82 -0.05
C SER A 62 18.05 3.50 1.05
N GLY A 63 17.30 2.72 1.85
CA GLY A 63 16.32 3.24 2.82
C GLY A 63 15.14 3.98 2.16
N ARG A 64 14.90 3.74 0.86
CA ARG A 64 13.87 4.43 0.08
C ARG A 64 12.59 3.60 0.02
N TRP A 65 11.47 4.32 -0.03
CA TRP A 65 10.15 3.73 -0.21
C TRP A 65 9.59 4.10 -1.57
N GLU A 66 9.06 3.10 -2.27
CA GLU A 66 8.48 3.26 -3.59
C GLU A 66 7.12 2.59 -3.69
N MET A 67 6.14 3.31 -4.22
CA MET A 67 4.87 2.71 -4.62
C MET A 67 5.02 2.04 -5.99
N THR A 68 4.66 0.74 -6.05
CA THR A 68 4.73 -0.07 -7.28
C THR A 68 3.35 -0.26 -7.92
N LEU A 69 2.29 -0.40 -7.12
CA LEU A 69 0.93 -0.62 -7.62
C LEU A 69 -0.07 0.15 -6.77
N PHE A 70 -1.09 0.68 -7.44
CA PHE A 70 -2.27 1.30 -6.85
C PHE A 70 -3.51 0.75 -7.54
N ASP A 71 -4.41 0.17 -6.76
CA ASP A 71 -5.78 -0.17 -7.18
C ASP A 71 -6.72 0.78 -6.43
N GLY A 72 -7.18 1.83 -7.12
CA GLY A 72 -8.19 2.73 -6.58
C GLY A 72 -9.52 2.01 -6.58
N GLY A 73 -10.09 1.78 -5.39
CA GLY A 73 -11.28 0.96 -5.17
C GLY A 73 -12.57 1.37 -5.89
N CYS A 74 -12.54 2.31 -6.84
CA CYS A 74 -13.64 2.52 -7.78
C CYS A 74 -13.51 1.59 -9.00
N ARG A 75 -13.38 0.28 -8.77
CA ARG A 75 -13.80 -0.67 -9.79
C ARG A 75 -15.31 -0.74 -9.69
N ALA A 76 -16.00 0.07 -10.49
CA ALA A 76 -17.45 0.00 -10.65
C ALA A 76 -17.86 -1.48 -10.68
N PRO A 77 -18.87 -1.92 -9.89
CA PRO A 77 -19.36 -3.27 -10.03
C PRO A 77 -19.74 -3.39 -11.51
N THR A 78 -19.03 -4.23 -12.24
CA THR A 78 -19.46 -4.62 -13.57
C THR A 78 -20.71 -5.45 -13.30
N GLY A 79 -21.84 -4.75 -13.14
CA GLY A 79 -23.16 -5.32 -13.16
C GLY A 79 -23.34 -5.85 -14.56
N ILE A 80 -22.92 -7.09 -14.77
CA ILE A 80 -23.33 -7.88 -15.92
C ILE A 80 -24.80 -8.21 -15.65
N PHE A 81 -25.68 -7.26 -15.94
CA PHE A 81 -27.09 -7.55 -16.11
C PHE A 81 -27.21 -8.53 -17.26
N SER A 82 -27.19 -9.82 -16.93
CA SER A 82 -27.64 -10.88 -17.84
C SER A 82 -29.17 -10.83 -17.86
N GLY A 83 -29.71 -9.85 -18.58
CA GLY A 83 -31.07 -9.92 -19.07
C GLY A 83 -31.11 -10.87 -20.26
N ARG A 84 -31.94 -11.90 -20.17
CA ARG A 84 -32.56 -12.71 -21.23
C ARG A 84 -33.41 -13.72 -20.46
N GLY A 85 -34.73 -13.72 -20.55
CA GLY A 85 -35.56 -13.60 -21.75
C GLY A 85 -36.31 -14.90 -21.86
#